data_AF-A0A830GDX9-F1
#
_entry.id   AF-A0A830GDX9-F1
#
_cell.length_a   1.000
_cell.length_b   1.000
_cell.length_c   1.000
_cell.angle_alpha   90.00
_cell.angle_beta   90.00
_cell.angle_gamma   90.00
#
_symmetry.space_group_name_H-M   'P 1'
#
loop_
_entity.id
_entity.type
_entity.pdbx_description
1 polymer ?
#
loop_
_entity_poly.entity_id
_entity_poly.type
_entity_poly.pdbx_seq_one_letter_code
_entity_poly.pdbx_strand_id
1 'polypeptide(L)'
;MPKDDQSSDEDEDIFATAVGILQSEEAIAYQNQVVEVVRRGLRKTFSRTKPESDTRQYNLDILDDPDQTIEIVQKGSQTQPFKKDRRGNESIIELNLDAFNTDQKNRILQKVEKTYQEQGRLLSTEQEPELEIIQNANEDDRNQEILDFFGEYTSSNQKQLLQRSLYIRTAWESNRYIPDEQINQWKTDLENKFGKPGENVPNLCSSGYYDQDRVMRKIIRQIASTYDQREQIEYLYNEVVIGEPFVVYVGRFDSEWKTLRELVKKLKQYDIYEYSVPFVDLRARGKRNIEVAEKVVEEVKESTAGAEFEERRNEYERCYRIDPTTTDDLVA
;
A
#
# COMPACT_ATOMS: atom_id res chain seq x y z
N MET A 1 -34.74 11.00 58.90
CA MET A 1 -34.68 10.08 57.75
C MET A 1 -33.46 10.45 56.91
N PRO A 2 -32.38 9.67 56.99
CA PRO A 2 -31.36 9.62 55.94
C PRO A 2 -31.70 8.52 54.92
N LYS A 3 -31.36 8.75 53.65
CA LYS A 3 -31.43 7.76 52.57
C LYS A 3 -30.08 7.05 52.48
N ASP A 4 -30.11 5.73 52.46
CA ASP A 4 -28.98 4.87 52.12
C ASP A 4 -28.78 4.83 50.60
N ASP A 5 -27.51 4.79 50.20
CA ASP A 5 -27.00 4.66 48.85
C ASP A 5 -26.33 3.28 48.75
N GLN A 6 -27.02 2.29 48.16
CA GLN A 6 -26.55 0.93 47.90
C GLN A 6 -26.99 0.52 46.49
N SER A 7 -26.43 1.17 45.45
CA SER A 7 -26.76 0.83 44.04
C SER A 7 -25.54 0.64 43.13
N SER A 8 -24.31 0.58 43.65
CA SER A 8 -23.10 0.46 42.80
C SER A 8 -22.68 -0.97 42.46
N ASP A 9 -23.12 -1.99 43.20
CA ASP A 9 -22.55 -3.34 43.09
C ASP A 9 -23.42 -4.31 42.27
N GLU A 10 -24.69 -3.98 42.00
CA GLU A 10 -25.56 -4.78 41.12
C GLU A 10 -25.33 -4.47 39.62
N ASP A 11 -24.83 -3.26 39.28
CA ASP A 11 -24.56 -2.86 37.90
C ASP A 11 -23.23 -3.44 37.34
N GLU A 12 -22.27 -3.77 38.21
CA GLU A 12 -21.02 -4.42 37.80
C GLU A 12 -21.23 -5.90 37.41
N ASP A 13 -22.19 -6.59 38.04
CA ASP A 13 -22.49 -8.01 37.80
C ASP A 13 -23.36 -8.22 36.54
N ILE A 14 -24.19 -7.23 36.18
CA ILE A 14 -24.93 -7.20 34.91
C ILE A 14 -23.98 -6.97 33.72
N PHE A 15 -22.92 -6.18 33.89
CA PHE A 15 -21.91 -5.95 32.85
C PHE A 15 -21.03 -7.20 32.61
N ALA A 16 -20.66 -7.92 33.68
CA ALA A 16 -19.97 -9.21 33.58
C ALA A 16 -20.85 -10.29 32.92
N THR A 17 -22.16 -10.30 33.23
CA THR A 17 -23.15 -11.19 32.61
C THR A 17 -23.39 -10.87 31.13
N ALA A 18 -23.37 -9.58 30.74
CA ALA A 18 -23.49 -9.15 29.35
C ALA A 18 -22.24 -9.49 28.50
N VAL A 19 -21.04 -9.47 29.11
CA VAL A 19 -19.80 -9.96 28.50
C VAL A 19 -19.79 -11.49 28.36
N GLY A 20 -20.41 -12.22 29.30
CA GLY A 20 -20.61 -13.67 29.21
C GLY A 20 -21.61 -14.12 28.14
N ILE A 21 -22.66 -13.33 27.87
CA ILE A 21 -23.66 -13.64 26.83
C ILE A 21 -23.11 -13.40 25.41
N LEU A 22 -22.12 -12.51 25.26
CA LEU A 22 -21.37 -12.30 24.02
C LEU A 22 -20.40 -13.45 23.67
N GLN A 23 -20.30 -14.48 24.52
CA GLN A 23 -19.47 -15.67 24.33
C GLN A 23 -20.27 -16.96 24.02
N SER A 24 -21.36 -16.88 23.27
CA SER A 24 -21.96 -18.08 22.65
C SER A 24 -21.43 -18.27 21.22
N GLU A 25 -20.85 -19.44 20.97
CA GLU A 25 -19.99 -19.74 19.81
C GLU A 25 -20.68 -19.61 18.44
N GLU A 26 -22.01 -19.59 18.36
CA GLU A 26 -22.76 -19.43 17.10
C GLU A 26 -23.14 -17.97 16.78
N ALA A 27 -23.24 -17.09 17.78
CA ALA A 27 -23.50 -15.65 17.56
C ALA A 27 -22.22 -14.86 17.19
N ILE A 28 -21.06 -15.38 17.58
CA ILE A 28 -19.73 -14.77 17.37
C ILE A 28 -19.33 -14.76 15.88
N ALA A 29 -19.80 -15.68 15.05
CA ALA A 29 -19.42 -15.74 13.64
C ALA A 29 -20.07 -14.65 12.79
N TYR A 30 -21.35 -14.33 13.03
CA TYR A 30 -22.09 -13.34 12.24
C TYR A 30 -22.02 -11.93 12.84
N GLN A 31 -21.98 -11.79 14.16
CA GLN A 31 -22.01 -10.47 14.81
C GLN A 31 -20.65 -9.77 14.76
N ASN A 32 -19.53 -10.51 14.72
CA ASN A 32 -18.21 -9.94 14.52
C ASN A 32 -17.97 -9.45 13.09
N GLN A 33 -18.54 -10.12 12.08
CA GLN A 33 -18.56 -9.58 10.72
C GLN A 33 -19.42 -8.32 10.63
N VAL A 34 -20.57 -8.26 11.30
CA VAL A 34 -21.48 -7.11 11.25
C VAL A 34 -20.91 -5.89 11.98
N VAL A 35 -20.32 -6.04 13.16
CA VAL A 35 -19.70 -4.91 13.89
C VAL A 35 -18.39 -4.45 13.23
N GLU A 36 -17.62 -5.36 12.64
CA GLU A 36 -16.47 -4.97 11.81
C GLU A 36 -16.91 -4.26 10.55
N VAL A 37 -17.88 -4.77 9.79
CA VAL A 37 -18.34 -4.16 8.54
C VAL A 37 -19.00 -2.80 8.80
N VAL A 38 -19.70 -2.60 9.92
CA VAL A 38 -20.22 -1.29 10.33
C VAL A 38 -19.10 -0.33 10.75
N ARG A 39 -18.07 -0.81 11.49
CA ARG A 39 -16.86 -0.03 11.74
C ARG A 39 -16.07 0.26 10.47
N ARG A 40 -16.13 -0.60 9.45
CA ARG A 40 -15.36 -0.57 8.20
C ARG A 40 -16.06 0.28 7.11
N GLY A 41 -17.37 0.16 6.96
CA GLY A 41 -18.18 0.87 5.96
C GLY A 41 -18.48 2.33 6.32
N LEU A 42 -18.53 2.67 7.61
CA LEU A 42 -18.65 4.07 8.07
C LEU A 42 -17.31 4.81 8.18
N ARG A 43 -16.20 4.13 7.92
CA ARG A 43 -14.85 4.69 7.81
C ARG A 43 -14.48 4.95 6.35
N LYS A 44 -15.39 5.47 5.54
CA LYS A 44 -14.99 6.13 4.29
C LYS A 44 -14.78 7.61 4.62
N THR A 45 -13.73 7.96 5.36
CA THR A 45 -12.41 8.31 4.80
C THR A 45 -11.21 7.97 5.70
N PHE A 46 -10.03 8.06 5.10
CA PHE A 46 -8.73 7.51 5.45
C PHE A 46 -8.12 7.81 6.83
N SER A 47 -7.52 6.73 7.36
CA SER A 47 -6.63 6.57 8.52
C SER A 47 -7.15 7.00 9.91
N ARG A 48 -7.01 6.09 10.88
CA ARG A 48 -7.11 6.41 12.31
C ARG A 48 -5.94 5.74 13.02
N THR A 49 -5.14 6.52 13.75
CA THR A 49 -4.19 5.99 14.74
C THR A 49 -5.00 5.33 15.86
N LYS A 50 -4.78 4.05 16.12
CA LYS A 50 -5.33 3.42 17.33
C LYS A 50 -4.58 3.99 18.53
N PRO A 51 -5.25 4.45 19.60
CA PRO A 51 -4.57 4.98 20.78
C PRO A 51 -3.67 3.96 21.52
N GLU A 52 -3.82 2.67 21.21
CA GLU A 52 -3.14 1.56 21.89
C GLU A 52 -2.26 0.70 20.96
N SER A 53 -2.08 1.10 19.70
CA SER A 53 -1.14 0.42 18.79
C SER A 53 -0.63 1.38 17.70
N ASP A 54 0.68 1.39 17.45
CA ASP A 54 1.36 2.23 16.44
C ASP A 54 0.95 1.94 14.98
N THR A 55 0.06 0.99 14.73
CA THR A 55 -0.42 0.61 13.39
C THR A 55 -1.65 1.42 12.97
N ARG A 56 -1.53 2.25 11.92
CA ARG A 56 -2.67 2.89 11.24
C ARG A 56 -3.35 1.91 10.29
N GLN A 57 -4.66 1.72 10.45
CA GLN A 57 -5.45 0.87 9.55
C GLN A 57 -6.06 1.75 8.44
N TYR A 58 -5.84 1.39 7.17
CA TYR A 58 -6.32 2.13 6.00
C TYR A 58 -7.62 1.52 5.48
N ASN A 59 -8.54 2.37 5.05
CA ASN A 59 -9.89 1.91 4.68
C ASN A 59 -9.96 1.32 3.26
N LEU A 60 -8.90 1.47 2.43
CA LEU A 60 -8.74 0.74 1.16
C LEU A 60 -8.60 -0.78 1.35
N ASP A 61 -8.41 -1.23 2.59
CA ASP A 61 -8.22 -2.65 2.94
C ASP A 61 -9.55 -3.42 3.09
N ILE A 62 -10.69 -2.74 2.88
CA ILE A 62 -12.05 -3.26 3.11
C ILE A 62 -12.78 -3.58 1.80
N LEU A 63 -12.41 -2.93 0.70
CA LEU A 63 -13.05 -3.12 -0.60
C LEU A 63 -12.33 -4.24 -1.35
N ASP A 64 -13.09 -5.22 -1.84
CA ASP A 64 -12.56 -6.24 -2.76
C ASP A 64 -12.17 -5.62 -4.11
N ASP A 65 -12.70 -4.43 -4.43
CA ASP A 65 -12.52 -3.70 -5.68
C ASP A 65 -12.48 -2.18 -5.41
N PRO A 66 -11.44 -1.45 -5.86
CA PRO A 66 -11.26 -0.02 -5.60
C PRO A 66 -12.34 0.90 -6.19
N ASP A 67 -13.12 0.45 -7.19
CA ASP A 67 -14.17 1.26 -7.83
C ASP A 67 -15.49 1.27 -7.06
N GLN A 68 -15.48 0.80 -5.80
CA GLN A 68 -16.69 0.65 -4.99
C GLN A 68 -17.14 1.95 -4.30
N THR A 69 -18.24 2.55 -4.75
CA THR A 69 -18.88 3.75 -4.13
C THR A 69 -19.73 3.35 -2.91
N ILE A 70 -19.86 4.18 -1.86
CA ILE A 70 -20.86 3.93 -0.78
C ILE A 70 -21.96 4.98 -0.85
N GLU A 71 -23.20 4.53 -0.72
CA GLU A 71 -24.38 5.41 -0.63
C GLU A 71 -25.11 5.19 0.70
N ILE A 72 -25.52 6.26 1.37
CA ILE A 72 -26.43 6.17 2.53
C ILE A 72 -27.86 6.08 2.02
N VAL A 73 -28.57 5.01 2.39
CA VAL A 73 -29.97 4.77 1.98
C VAL A 73 -30.88 4.59 3.19
N GLN A 74 -32.18 4.82 2.99
CA GLN A 74 -33.24 4.53 3.96
C GLN A 74 -34.18 3.49 3.35
N LYS A 75 -34.01 2.23 3.74
CA LYS A 75 -34.76 1.08 3.19
C LYS A 75 -35.55 0.32 4.27
N GLY A 76 -35.76 0.94 5.43
CA GLY A 76 -36.45 0.34 6.56
C GLY A 76 -35.60 -0.69 7.33
N SER A 77 -36.02 -0.99 8.55
CA SER A 77 -35.23 -1.77 9.53
C SER A 77 -35.09 -3.26 9.24
N GLN A 78 -35.92 -3.79 8.33
CA GLN A 78 -35.88 -5.20 7.91
C GLN A 78 -34.86 -5.44 6.77
N THR A 79 -34.34 -4.37 6.17
CA THR A 79 -33.35 -4.46 5.10
C THR A 79 -31.94 -4.48 5.71
N GLN A 80 -31.06 -5.35 5.20
CA GLN A 80 -29.71 -5.50 5.74
C GLN A 80 -28.94 -4.15 5.79
N PRO A 81 -28.07 -3.95 6.80
CA PRO A 81 -27.33 -2.69 6.97
C PRO A 81 -26.41 -2.36 5.80
N PHE A 82 -25.91 -3.38 5.11
CA PHE A 82 -25.10 -3.24 3.91
C PHE A 82 -25.67 -4.10 2.79
N LYS A 83 -25.68 -3.53 1.59
CA LYS A 83 -25.99 -4.29 0.37
C LYS A 83 -25.04 -3.86 -0.73
N LYS A 84 -24.36 -4.82 -1.35
CA LYS A 84 -23.67 -4.59 -2.60
C LYS A 84 -24.72 -4.55 -3.71
N ASP A 85 -24.78 -3.42 -4.39
CA ASP A 85 -25.64 -3.18 -5.55
C ASP A 85 -24.76 -2.95 -6.77
N ARG A 86 -25.23 -3.34 -7.95
CA ARG A 86 -24.57 -3.04 -9.22
C ARG A 86 -25.49 -2.16 -10.02
N ARG A 87 -25.06 -0.93 -10.27
CA ARG A 87 -25.81 0.02 -11.10
C ARG A 87 -24.96 0.36 -12.33
N GLY A 88 -25.30 -0.27 -13.45
CA GLY A 88 -24.44 -0.23 -14.64
C GLY A 88 -23.12 -0.96 -14.41
N ASN A 89 -22.00 -0.31 -14.70
CA ASN A 89 -20.64 -0.84 -14.48
C ASN A 89 -20.10 -0.53 -13.07
N GLU A 90 -20.81 0.26 -12.26
CA GLU A 90 -20.35 0.66 -10.93
C GLU A 90 -20.84 -0.31 -9.85
N SER A 91 -19.94 -0.64 -8.92
CA SER A 91 -20.27 -1.44 -7.74
C SER A 91 -20.54 -0.51 -6.56
N ILE A 92 -21.79 -0.43 -6.09
CA ILE A 92 -22.18 0.45 -4.98
C ILE A 92 -22.39 -0.38 -3.71
N ILE A 93 -21.90 0.09 -2.58
CA ILE A 93 -22.20 -0.46 -1.25
C ILE A 93 -23.20 0.48 -0.58
N GLU A 94 -24.45 0.05 -0.47
CA GLU A 94 -25.48 0.80 0.21
C GLU A 94 -25.38 0.60 1.72
N LEU A 95 -25.31 1.68 2.49
CA LEU A 95 -25.42 1.72 3.95
C LEU A 95 -26.85 2.12 4.34
N ASN A 96 -27.64 1.16 4.81
CA ASN A 96 -29.01 1.40 5.28
C ASN A 96 -29.03 1.81 6.75
N LEU A 97 -29.22 3.10 7.03
CA LEU A 97 -29.22 3.61 8.41
C LEU A 97 -30.43 3.15 9.24
N ASP A 98 -31.50 2.70 8.59
CA ASP A 98 -32.70 2.23 9.29
C ASP A 98 -32.54 0.82 9.85
N ALA A 99 -31.52 0.09 9.39
CA ALA A 99 -31.15 -1.21 9.94
C ALA A 99 -30.52 -1.12 11.34
N PHE A 100 -30.22 0.10 11.81
CA PHE A 100 -29.62 0.36 13.11
C PHE A 100 -30.66 0.90 14.09
N ASN A 101 -30.51 0.54 15.36
CA ASN A 101 -31.35 1.13 16.41
C ASN A 101 -30.99 2.61 16.65
N THR A 102 -31.86 3.33 17.35
CA THR A 102 -31.74 4.79 17.56
C THR A 102 -30.39 5.20 18.16
N ASP A 103 -29.87 4.45 19.14
CA ASP A 103 -28.58 4.78 19.77
C ASP A 103 -27.39 4.51 18.85
N GLN A 104 -27.44 3.43 18.08
CA GLN A 104 -26.43 3.14 17.05
C GLN A 104 -26.48 4.19 15.94
N LYS A 105 -27.68 4.51 15.44
CA LYS A 105 -27.90 5.56 14.44
C LYS A 105 -27.40 6.90 14.94
N ASN A 106 -27.68 7.27 16.20
CA ASN A 106 -27.19 8.51 16.81
C ASN A 106 -25.67 8.52 17.01
N ARG A 107 -25.04 7.40 17.37
CA ARG A 107 -23.56 7.30 17.45
C ARG A 107 -22.88 7.37 16.09
N ILE A 108 -23.52 6.81 15.07
CA ILE A 108 -23.08 6.88 13.67
C ILE A 108 -23.20 8.34 13.19
N LEU A 109 -24.38 8.93 13.36
CA LEU A 109 -24.66 10.31 13.02
C LEU A 109 -23.76 11.26 13.79
N GLN A 110 -23.63 11.23 15.11
CA GLN A 110 -22.74 12.13 15.87
C GLN A 110 -21.27 12.12 15.41
N LYS A 111 -20.77 10.99 14.88
CA LYS A 111 -19.41 10.90 14.32
C LYS A 111 -19.29 11.46 12.90
N VAL A 112 -20.38 11.42 12.16
CA VAL A 112 -20.53 11.83 10.76
C VAL A 112 -20.99 13.29 10.64
N GLU A 113 -21.78 13.73 11.61
CA GLU A 113 -22.60 14.93 11.62
C GLU A 113 -21.74 16.17 11.82
N LYS A 114 -20.67 16.13 12.62
CA LYS A 114 -19.78 17.28 12.77
C LYS A 114 -19.06 17.63 11.45
N THR A 115 -18.51 16.62 10.78
CA THR A 115 -17.83 16.79 9.49
C THR A 115 -18.82 17.15 8.37
N TYR A 116 -19.98 16.50 8.34
CA TYR A 116 -21.03 16.76 7.35
C TYR A 116 -21.74 18.10 7.55
N GLN A 117 -21.99 18.55 8.78
CA GLN A 117 -22.62 19.84 9.07
C GLN A 117 -21.70 21.02 8.81
N GLU A 118 -20.39 20.87 9.07
CA GLU A 118 -19.42 21.95 8.84
C GLU A 118 -19.05 22.10 7.35
N GLN A 119 -19.11 21.02 6.57
CA GLN A 119 -18.51 20.98 5.22
C GLN A 119 -19.45 20.47 4.11
N GLY A 120 -20.66 20.02 4.45
CA GLY A 120 -21.60 19.41 3.52
C GLY A 120 -21.18 18.03 3.01
N ARG A 121 -20.13 17.41 3.59
CA ARG A 121 -19.56 16.13 3.19
C ARG A 121 -18.95 15.37 4.38
N LEU A 122 -18.84 14.05 4.26
CA LEU A 122 -18.41 13.15 5.35
C LEU A 122 -16.91 13.23 5.71
N LEU A 123 -16.11 13.99 4.96
CA LEU A 123 -14.64 13.89 4.96
C LEU A 123 -14.05 15.18 5.55
N SER A 124 -13.01 15.06 6.38
CA SER A 124 -12.38 16.23 7.01
C SER A 124 -11.41 16.93 6.05
N THR A 125 -11.15 18.23 6.29
CA THR A 125 -10.22 19.06 5.48
C THR A 125 -8.79 18.51 5.45
N GLU A 126 -8.37 17.78 6.49
CA GLU A 126 -7.05 17.12 6.56
C GLU A 126 -6.92 15.93 5.59
N GLN A 127 -8.05 15.36 5.13
CA GLN A 127 -8.10 14.19 4.24
C GLN A 127 -8.29 14.57 2.76
N GLU A 128 -8.62 15.83 2.47
CA GLU A 128 -8.81 16.32 1.10
C GLU A 128 -7.58 16.16 0.20
N PRO A 129 -6.34 16.42 0.66
CA PRO A 129 -5.16 16.21 -0.18
C PRO A 129 -4.99 14.75 -0.60
N GLU A 130 -5.26 13.81 0.30
CA GLU A 130 -5.13 12.37 0.05
C GLU A 130 -6.17 11.87 -0.94
N LEU A 131 -7.41 12.35 -0.84
CA LEU A 131 -8.48 12.01 -1.78
C LEU A 131 -8.19 12.53 -3.19
N GLU A 132 -7.71 13.76 -3.29
CA GLU A 132 -7.35 14.35 -4.58
C GLU A 132 -6.22 13.55 -5.24
N ILE A 133 -5.22 13.12 -4.47
CA ILE A 133 -4.15 12.24 -4.98
C ILE A 133 -4.72 10.92 -5.48
N ILE A 134 -5.65 10.30 -4.74
CA ILE A 134 -6.28 9.05 -5.15
C ILE A 134 -7.10 9.26 -6.43
N GLN A 135 -7.88 10.34 -6.51
CA GLN A 135 -8.66 10.69 -7.70
C GLN A 135 -7.74 10.90 -8.90
N ASN A 136 -6.71 11.74 -8.75
CA ASN A 136 -5.71 11.98 -9.79
C ASN A 136 -5.01 10.68 -10.21
N ALA A 137 -4.68 9.81 -9.26
CA ALA A 137 -4.00 8.55 -9.56
C ALA A 137 -4.93 7.55 -10.27
N ASN A 138 -6.23 7.59 -9.99
CA ASN A 138 -7.25 6.80 -10.68
C ASN A 138 -7.55 7.33 -12.08
N GLU A 139 -7.48 8.65 -12.28
CA GLU A 139 -7.66 9.31 -13.56
C GLU A 139 -6.38 9.29 -14.43
N ASP A 140 -5.23 8.89 -13.87
CA ASP A 140 -3.97 8.75 -14.60
C ASP A 140 -3.97 7.48 -15.46
N ASP A 141 -4.10 7.67 -16.78
CA ASP A 141 -4.06 6.62 -17.80
C ASP A 141 -2.83 5.69 -17.65
N ARG A 142 -1.67 6.21 -17.24
CA ARG A 142 -0.46 5.41 -17.05
C ARG A 142 -0.59 4.49 -15.85
N ASN A 143 -1.22 4.95 -14.77
CA ASN A 143 -1.46 4.11 -13.60
C ASN A 143 -2.49 3.02 -13.92
N GLN A 144 -3.56 3.35 -14.64
CA GLN A 144 -4.54 2.37 -15.08
C GLN A 144 -3.92 1.30 -15.98
N GLU A 145 -3.09 1.72 -16.94
CA GLU A 145 -2.35 0.80 -17.82
C GLU A 145 -1.40 -0.15 -17.04
N ILE A 146 -0.76 0.35 -15.99
CA ILE A 146 0.05 -0.46 -15.08
C ILE A 146 -0.83 -1.46 -14.32
N LEU A 147 -1.93 -1.01 -13.73
CA LEU A 147 -2.83 -1.85 -12.94
C LEU A 147 -3.52 -2.93 -13.77
N ASP A 148 -3.90 -2.62 -15.00
CA ASP A 148 -4.51 -3.57 -15.92
C ASP A 148 -3.52 -4.66 -16.32
N PHE A 149 -2.32 -4.26 -16.77
CA PHE A 149 -1.31 -5.23 -17.17
C PHE A 149 -0.87 -6.14 -16.03
N PHE A 150 -0.53 -5.59 -14.86
CA PHE A 150 -0.08 -6.41 -13.74
C PHE A 150 -1.23 -7.15 -13.04
N GLY A 151 -2.48 -6.70 -13.18
CA GLY A 151 -3.64 -7.35 -12.59
C GLY A 151 -3.88 -8.78 -13.08
N GLU A 152 -3.39 -9.11 -14.28
CA GLU A 152 -3.45 -10.48 -14.82
C GLU A 152 -2.49 -11.44 -14.13
N TYR A 153 -1.36 -10.93 -13.60
CA TYR A 153 -0.25 -11.72 -13.07
C TYR A 153 -0.13 -11.66 -11.54
N THR A 154 -1.01 -10.90 -10.87
CA THR A 154 -0.93 -10.64 -9.44
C THR A 154 -2.19 -11.07 -8.71
N SER A 155 -2.03 -11.47 -7.45
CA SER A 155 -3.13 -11.70 -6.53
C SER A 155 -3.83 -10.38 -6.17
N SER A 156 -5.05 -10.45 -5.62
CA SER A 156 -5.78 -9.26 -5.17
C SER A 156 -4.99 -8.42 -4.15
N ASN A 157 -4.25 -9.07 -3.24
CA ASN A 157 -3.41 -8.38 -2.26
C ASN A 157 -2.24 -7.63 -2.93
N GLN A 158 -1.59 -8.25 -3.91
CA GLN A 158 -0.48 -7.64 -4.66
C GLN A 158 -0.98 -6.49 -5.55
N LYS A 159 -2.13 -6.65 -6.21
CA LYS A 159 -2.78 -5.58 -6.98
C LYS A 159 -3.09 -4.37 -6.10
N GLN A 160 -3.62 -4.60 -4.90
CA GLN A 160 -3.89 -3.54 -3.93
C GLN A 160 -2.61 -2.83 -3.47
N LEU A 161 -1.53 -3.58 -3.21
CA LEU A 161 -0.22 -2.98 -2.89
C LEU A 161 0.30 -2.11 -4.04
N LEU A 162 0.23 -2.61 -5.28
CA LEU A 162 0.66 -1.88 -6.47
C LEU A 162 -0.14 -0.59 -6.63
N GLN A 163 -1.45 -0.66 -6.51
CA GLN A 163 -2.34 0.51 -6.60
C GLN A 163 -1.99 1.58 -5.57
N ARG A 164 -1.85 1.21 -4.29
CA ARG A 164 -1.46 2.16 -3.25
C ARG A 164 -0.05 2.73 -3.47
N SER A 165 0.84 1.96 -4.05
CA SER A 165 2.19 2.40 -4.41
C SER A 165 2.16 3.43 -5.55
N LEU A 166 1.28 3.26 -6.53
CA LEU A 166 1.05 4.24 -7.61
C LEU A 166 0.40 5.53 -7.10
N TYR A 167 -0.43 5.46 -6.05
CA TYR A 167 -0.95 6.65 -5.39
C TYR A 167 0.17 7.47 -4.75
N ILE A 168 1.10 6.80 -4.04
CA ILE A 168 2.29 7.47 -3.49
C ILE A 168 3.13 8.06 -4.62
N ARG A 169 3.29 7.36 -5.74
CA ARG A 169 3.98 7.93 -6.90
C ARG A 169 3.30 9.19 -7.43
N THR A 170 1.99 9.17 -7.60
CA THR A 170 1.21 10.32 -8.07
C THR A 170 1.35 11.49 -7.12
N ALA A 171 1.34 11.23 -5.81
CA ALA A 171 1.63 12.22 -4.78
C ALA A 171 2.98 12.90 -5.00
N TRP A 172 4.03 12.11 -5.24
CA TRP A 172 5.39 12.59 -5.52
C TRP A 172 5.52 13.38 -6.82
N GLU A 173 4.79 12.99 -7.86
CA GLU A 173 4.85 13.60 -9.20
C GLU A 173 3.91 14.82 -9.31
N SER A 174 2.97 14.99 -8.38
CA SER A 174 2.03 16.11 -8.39
C SER A 174 2.72 17.44 -8.08
N ASN A 175 2.18 18.53 -8.64
CA ASN A 175 2.61 19.89 -8.30
C ASN A 175 2.16 20.34 -6.90
N ARG A 176 1.45 19.48 -6.16
CA ARG A 176 0.97 19.77 -4.82
C ARG A 176 2.05 19.41 -3.80
N TYR A 177 2.34 20.34 -2.91
CA TYR A 177 3.24 20.04 -1.79
C TYR A 177 2.58 19.04 -0.84
N ILE A 178 3.25 17.92 -0.64
CA ILE A 178 2.90 16.92 0.36
C ILE A 178 4.10 16.78 1.29
N PRO A 179 3.93 16.94 2.61
CA PRO A 179 5.05 16.82 3.54
C PRO A 179 5.72 15.44 3.44
N ASP A 180 7.06 15.41 3.46
CA ASP A 180 7.83 14.16 3.47
C ASP A 180 7.41 13.20 4.58
N GLU A 181 7.02 13.73 5.75
CA GLU A 181 6.52 12.95 6.88
C GLU A 181 5.25 12.15 6.51
N GLN A 182 4.34 12.75 5.74
CA GLN A 182 3.11 12.09 5.31
C GLN A 182 3.39 10.99 4.28
N ILE A 183 4.28 11.25 3.32
CA ILE A 183 4.76 10.24 2.36
C ILE A 183 5.41 9.06 3.08
N ASN A 184 6.32 9.35 4.03
CA ASN A 184 7.03 8.32 4.78
C ASN A 184 6.06 7.49 5.62
N GLN A 185 5.07 8.13 6.24
CA GLN A 185 3.99 7.43 6.95
C GLN A 185 3.24 6.47 6.01
N TRP A 186 2.84 6.91 4.81
CA TRP A 186 2.17 6.03 3.84
C TRP A 186 3.03 4.83 3.44
N LYS A 187 4.34 5.03 3.25
CA LYS A 187 5.28 3.93 2.96
C LYS A 187 5.38 2.95 4.14
N THR A 188 5.57 3.46 5.35
CA THR A 188 5.62 2.64 6.58
C THR A 188 4.34 1.82 6.75
N ASP A 189 3.19 2.37 6.39
CA ASP A 189 1.93 1.64 6.49
C ASP A 189 1.75 0.55 5.43
N LEU A 190 2.34 0.72 4.24
CA LEU A 190 2.44 -0.36 3.27
C LEU A 190 3.36 -1.47 3.76
N GLU A 191 4.53 -1.12 4.29
CA GLU A 191 5.47 -2.07 4.88
C GLU A 191 4.82 -2.85 6.04
N ASN A 192 4.17 -2.17 6.98
CA ASN A 192 3.48 -2.81 8.10
C ASN A 192 2.39 -3.79 7.65
N LYS A 193 1.69 -3.49 6.55
CA LYS A 193 0.59 -4.31 6.05
C LYS A 193 1.04 -5.47 5.17
N PHE A 194 1.95 -5.20 4.24
CA PHE A 194 2.33 -6.13 3.18
C PHE A 194 3.73 -6.74 3.39
N GLY A 195 4.42 -6.37 4.47
CA GLY A 195 5.79 -6.79 4.76
C GLY A 195 6.79 -6.17 3.79
N LYS A 196 7.85 -6.93 3.47
CA LYS A 196 8.94 -6.48 2.60
C LYS A 196 8.47 -5.97 1.21
N PRO A 197 7.48 -6.59 0.54
CA PRO A 197 6.89 -6.00 -0.67
C PRO A 197 6.36 -4.56 -0.47
N GLY A 198 5.80 -4.27 0.70
CA GLY A 198 5.29 -2.94 1.05
C GLY A 198 6.35 -1.85 1.11
N GLU A 199 7.59 -2.23 1.43
CA GLU A 199 8.76 -1.33 1.38
C GLU A 199 9.24 -1.10 -0.06
N ASN A 200 9.26 -2.17 -0.86
CA ASN A 200 9.93 -2.19 -2.17
C ASN A 200 9.04 -1.63 -3.31
N VAL A 201 7.78 -2.05 -3.40
CA VAL A 201 6.89 -1.67 -4.53
C VAL A 201 6.72 -0.16 -4.70
N PRO A 202 6.59 0.67 -3.65
CA PRO A 202 6.56 2.13 -3.79
C PRO A 202 7.81 2.68 -4.47
N ASN A 203 8.99 2.20 -4.10
CA ASN A 203 10.24 2.66 -4.70
C ASN A 203 10.33 2.23 -6.16
N LEU A 204 9.94 0.99 -6.47
CA LEU A 204 9.90 0.49 -7.84
C LEU A 204 8.92 1.28 -8.73
N CYS A 205 7.76 1.66 -8.18
CA CYS A 205 6.78 2.52 -8.85
C CYS A 205 7.35 3.90 -9.13
N SER A 206 7.83 4.62 -8.11
CA SER A 206 8.42 5.96 -8.27
C SER A 206 9.68 5.97 -9.14
N SER A 207 10.32 4.82 -9.30
CA SER A 207 11.48 4.61 -10.16
C SER A 207 11.13 4.32 -11.62
N GLY A 208 9.83 4.09 -11.89
CA GLY A 208 9.29 3.81 -13.21
C GLY A 208 9.47 2.36 -13.68
N TYR A 209 9.88 1.41 -12.81
CA TYR A 209 10.15 0.05 -13.30
C TYR A 209 8.90 -0.71 -13.79
N TYR A 210 7.72 -0.29 -13.34
CA TYR A 210 6.43 -0.82 -13.76
C TYR A 210 5.92 -0.23 -15.09
N ASP A 211 6.50 0.87 -15.58
CA ASP A 211 5.99 1.54 -16.78
C ASP A 211 6.10 0.67 -18.03
N GLN A 212 5.39 1.10 -19.08
CA GLN A 212 5.46 0.50 -20.40
C GLN A 212 6.92 0.28 -20.86
N ASP A 213 7.19 -0.93 -21.35
CA ASP A 213 8.49 -1.38 -21.87
C ASP A 213 9.67 -1.38 -20.87
N ARG A 214 9.37 -1.28 -19.56
CA ARG A 214 10.38 -1.35 -18.49
C ARG A 214 10.59 -2.76 -17.96
N VAL A 215 11.60 -2.90 -17.10
CA VAL A 215 12.19 -4.20 -16.72
C VAL A 215 11.19 -5.12 -16.01
N MET A 216 10.30 -4.61 -15.15
CA MET A 216 9.31 -5.46 -14.47
C MET A 216 8.36 -6.12 -15.48
N ARG A 217 7.98 -5.39 -16.54
CA ARG A 217 7.13 -5.94 -17.61
C ARG A 217 7.84 -7.01 -18.41
N LYS A 218 9.14 -6.82 -18.68
CA LYS A 218 9.95 -7.83 -19.40
C LYS A 218 10.08 -9.11 -18.57
N ILE A 219 10.39 -8.96 -17.28
CA ILE A 219 10.50 -10.09 -16.34
C ILE A 219 9.18 -10.85 -16.24
N ILE A 220 8.05 -10.15 -15.99
CA ILE A 220 6.77 -10.84 -15.79
C ILE A 220 6.27 -11.53 -17.07
N ARG A 221 6.52 -10.94 -18.26
CA ARG A 221 6.22 -11.62 -19.54
C ARG A 221 7.03 -12.90 -19.71
N GLN A 222 8.32 -12.88 -19.35
CA GLN A 222 9.16 -14.07 -19.42
C GLN A 222 8.68 -15.16 -18.46
N ILE A 223 8.33 -14.78 -17.21
CA ILE A 223 7.74 -15.69 -16.23
C ILE A 223 6.44 -16.29 -16.77
N ALA A 224 5.50 -15.46 -17.24
CA ALA A 224 4.21 -15.90 -17.76
C ALA A 224 4.32 -16.70 -19.07
N SER A 225 5.37 -16.52 -19.87
CA SER A 225 5.62 -17.38 -21.03
C SER A 225 6.22 -18.74 -20.68
N THR A 226 6.78 -18.87 -19.47
CA THR A 226 7.41 -20.09 -18.97
C THR A 226 6.45 -20.93 -18.12
N TYR A 227 5.55 -20.26 -17.39
CA TYR A 227 4.63 -20.87 -16.44
C TYR A 227 3.18 -20.54 -16.78
N ASP A 228 2.33 -21.56 -16.85
CA ASP A 228 0.89 -21.39 -17.08
C ASP A 228 0.07 -21.29 -15.77
N GLN A 229 0.65 -21.72 -14.65
CA GLN A 229 -0.04 -21.73 -13.35
C GLN A 229 0.02 -20.35 -12.70
N ARG A 230 -1.15 -19.77 -12.44
CA ARG A 230 -1.29 -18.43 -11.85
C ARG A 230 -0.55 -18.31 -10.52
N GLU A 231 -0.67 -19.31 -9.66
CA GLU A 231 -0.03 -19.32 -8.34
C GLU A 231 1.50 -19.26 -8.43
N GLN A 232 2.08 -19.93 -9.43
CA GLN A 232 3.53 -19.90 -9.66
C GLN A 232 3.99 -18.53 -10.17
N ILE A 233 3.21 -17.91 -11.07
CA ILE A 233 3.50 -16.56 -11.57
C ILE A 233 3.43 -15.55 -10.42
N GLU A 234 2.39 -15.62 -9.59
CA GLU A 234 2.20 -14.74 -8.44
C GLU A 234 3.32 -14.89 -7.40
N TYR A 235 3.78 -16.11 -7.18
CA TYR A 235 4.93 -16.41 -6.32
C TYR A 235 6.22 -15.79 -6.87
N LEU A 236 6.55 -16.03 -8.14
CA LEU A 236 7.76 -15.50 -8.77
C LEU A 236 7.74 -13.97 -8.89
N TYR A 237 6.57 -13.37 -9.14
CA TYR A 237 6.40 -11.91 -9.07
C TYR A 237 6.80 -11.39 -7.69
N ASN A 238 6.35 -12.06 -6.62
CA ASN A 238 6.69 -11.65 -5.26
C ASN A 238 8.19 -11.78 -4.98
N GLU A 239 8.84 -12.85 -5.46
CA GLU A 239 10.29 -13.03 -5.33
C GLU A 239 11.07 -11.92 -6.06
N VAL A 240 10.63 -11.51 -7.25
CA VAL A 240 11.22 -10.38 -7.98
C VAL A 240 11.10 -9.09 -7.17
N VAL A 241 9.92 -8.83 -6.60
CA VAL A 241 9.64 -7.64 -5.79
C VAL A 241 10.48 -7.62 -4.51
N ILE A 242 10.61 -8.76 -3.82
CA ILE A 242 11.37 -8.85 -2.57
C ILE A 242 12.88 -8.78 -2.82
N GLY A 243 13.36 -9.48 -3.84
CA GLY A 243 14.79 -9.56 -4.17
C GLY A 243 15.33 -8.31 -4.86
N GLU A 244 14.46 -7.57 -5.58
CA GLU A 244 14.81 -6.41 -6.40
C GLU A 244 16.08 -6.63 -7.24
N PRO A 245 16.17 -7.74 -8.01
CA PRO A 245 17.45 -8.24 -8.51
C PRO A 245 18.18 -7.27 -9.46
N PHE A 246 17.46 -6.32 -10.02
CA PHE A 246 17.94 -5.33 -10.99
C PHE A 246 18.18 -3.93 -10.39
N VAL A 247 18.07 -3.73 -9.07
CA VAL A 247 18.26 -2.40 -8.46
C VAL A 247 18.83 -2.43 -7.05
N VAL A 248 19.68 -1.44 -6.73
CA VAL A 248 20.14 -1.06 -5.39
C VAL A 248 19.78 0.41 -5.15
N TYR A 249 19.06 0.68 -4.07
CA TYR A 249 18.74 2.04 -3.63
C TYR A 249 19.70 2.49 -2.53
N VAL A 250 20.37 3.63 -2.73
CA VAL A 250 21.23 4.22 -1.70
C VAL A 250 20.39 5.05 -0.74
N GLY A 251 20.21 4.54 0.46
CA GLY A 251 19.50 5.16 1.57
C GLY A 251 20.35 6.18 2.34
N ARG A 252 19.67 7.02 3.13
CA ARG A 252 20.28 8.10 3.93
C ARG A 252 21.37 7.61 4.91
N PHE A 253 21.20 6.40 5.42
CA PHE A 253 22.08 5.80 6.44
C PHE A 253 23.03 4.75 5.86
N ASP A 254 23.01 4.54 4.54
CA ASP A 254 23.90 3.58 3.92
C ASP A 254 25.32 4.12 3.85
N SER A 255 26.26 3.19 4.02
CA SER A 255 27.69 3.42 3.83
C SER A 255 28.11 2.94 2.44
N GLU A 256 29.24 3.45 1.98
CA GLU A 256 29.90 3.01 0.74
C GLU A 256 30.09 1.49 0.73
N TRP A 257 30.68 0.93 1.80
CA TRP A 257 30.90 -0.51 1.91
C TRP A 257 29.63 -1.35 1.87
N LYS A 258 28.56 -0.94 2.58
CA LYS A 258 27.29 -1.67 2.57
C LYS A 258 26.67 -1.66 1.18
N THR A 259 26.67 -0.48 0.54
CA THR A 259 26.12 -0.27 -0.80
C THR A 259 26.88 -1.07 -1.85
N LEU A 260 28.22 -1.02 -1.81
CA LEU A 260 29.09 -1.79 -2.68
C LEU A 260 28.81 -3.29 -2.54
N ARG A 261 28.79 -3.82 -1.31
CA ARG A 261 28.54 -5.24 -1.05
C ARG A 261 27.19 -5.70 -1.61
N GLU A 262 26.15 -4.89 -1.45
CA GLU A 262 24.83 -5.20 -2.01
C GLU A 262 24.84 -5.19 -3.54
N LEU A 263 25.47 -4.18 -4.13
CA LEU A 263 25.63 -4.07 -5.58
C LEU A 263 26.40 -5.27 -6.16
N VAL A 264 27.57 -5.59 -5.60
CA VAL A 264 28.37 -6.76 -5.99
C VAL A 264 27.54 -8.04 -5.90
N LYS A 265 26.77 -8.20 -4.81
CA LYS A 265 25.91 -9.37 -4.64
C LYS A 265 24.90 -9.49 -5.79
N LYS A 266 24.22 -8.41 -6.17
CA LYS A 266 23.23 -8.45 -7.27
C LYS A 266 23.89 -8.66 -8.63
N LEU A 267 25.02 -7.99 -8.88
CA LEU A 267 25.81 -8.17 -10.10
C LEU A 267 26.26 -9.63 -10.28
N LYS A 268 26.64 -10.32 -9.20
CA LYS A 268 27.04 -11.74 -9.24
C LYS A 268 25.89 -12.74 -9.28
N GLN A 269 24.68 -12.30 -8.96
CA GLN A 269 23.50 -13.16 -8.87
C GLN A 269 22.54 -12.95 -10.04
N TYR A 270 22.89 -12.13 -11.03
CA TYR A 270 21.98 -11.76 -12.11
C TYR A 270 21.49 -12.95 -12.96
N ASP A 271 22.27 -14.02 -13.05
CA ASP A 271 22.04 -15.19 -13.90
C ASP A 271 21.45 -16.40 -13.14
N ILE A 272 21.28 -16.31 -11.82
CA ILE A 272 20.71 -17.41 -11.02
C ILE A 272 19.18 -17.50 -11.11
N TYR A 273 18.56 -16.46 -11.66
CA TYR A 273 17.11 -16.35 -11.76
C TYR A 273 16.60 -17.05 -13.03
N GLU A 274 15.37 -17.55 -12.95
CA GLU A 274 14.68 -18.16 -14.11
C GLU A 274 14.27 -17.14 -15.18
N TYR A 275 14.47 -15.85 -14.90
CA TYR A 275 14.21 -14.73 -15.77
C TYR A 275 15.48 -13.90 -15.98
N SER A 276 15.56 -13.20 -17.11
CA SER A 276 16.71 -12.38 -17.44
C SER A 276 16.70 -11.06 -16.65
N VAL A 277 17.83 -10.77 -16.01
CA VAL A 277 18.13 -9.49 -15.39
C VAL A 277 19.11 -8.74 -16.30
N PRO A 278 18.64 -7.83 -17.17
CA PRO A 278 19.48 -7.24 -18.21
C PRO A 278 20.45 -6.17 -17.69
N PHE A 279 20.27 -5.71 -16.46
CA PHE A 279 21.13 -4.70 -15.82
C PHE A 279 20.90 -4.71 -14.30
N VAL A 280 21.82 -4.08 -13.57
CA VAL A 280 21.61 -3.66 -12.19
C VAL A 280 21.76 -2.14 -12.10
N ASP A 281 20.71 -1.46 -11.66
CA ASP A 281 20.69 0.00 -11.47
C ASP A 281 21.12 0.35 -10.02
N LEU A 282 22.14 1.19 -9.86
CA LEU A 282 22.46 1.83 -8.58
C LEU A 282 21.83 3.23 -8.55
N ARG A 283 20.83 3.43 -7.68
CA ARG A 283 20.02 4.66 -7.65
C ARG A 283 20.21 5.43 -6.35
N ALA A 284 20.43 6.73 -6.46
CA ALA A 284 20.65 7.61 -5.32
C ALA A 284 19.92 8.94 -5.48
N ARG A 285 19.28 9.39 -4.40
CA ARG A 285 18.64 10.71 -4.30
C ARG A 285 19.20 11.51 -3.14
N GLY A 286 19.39 12.81 -3.37
CA GLY A 286 19.99 13.72 -2.40
C GLY A 286 21.52 13.64 -2.35
N LYS A 287 22.14 14.79 -2.01
CA LYS A 287 23.59 15.01 -2.16
C LYS A 287 24.46 13.90 -1.55
N ARG A 288 24.22 13.56 -0.28
CA ARG A 288 25.02 12.54 0.43
C ARG A 288 24.91 11.17 -0.25
N ASN A 289 23.71 10.74 -0.64
CA ASN A 289 23.52 9.42 -1.23
C ASN A 289 24.14 9.36 -2.62
N ILE A 290 24.09 10.47 -3.36
CA ILE A 290 24.77 10.62 -4.65
C ILE A 290 26.29 10.48 -4.49
N GLU A 291 26.89 11.16 -3.51
CA GLU A 291 28.32 11.03 -3.21
C GLU A 291 28.70 9.58 -2.87
N VAL A 292 27.85 8.87 -2.11
CA VAL A 292 28.06 7.44 -1.82
C VAL A 292 28.00 6.59 -3.10
N ALA A 293 27.00 6.82 -3.96
CA ALA A 293 26.87 6.10 -5.22
C ALA A 293 28.05 6.35 -6.17
N GLU A 294 28.53 7.59 -6.25
CA GLU A 294 29.69 7.98 -7.05
C GLU A 294 30.95 7.20 -6.62
N LYS A 295 31.24 7.16 -5.32
CA LYS A 295 32.38 6.40 -4.79
C LYS A 295 32.26 4.89 -5.02
N VAL A 296 31.06 4.33 -4.86
CA VAL A 296 30.81 2.91 -5.15
C VAL A 296 31.06 2.61 -6.63
N VAL A 297 30.64 3.49 -7.53
CA VAL A 297 30.88 3.35 -8.97
C VAL A 297 32.36 3.48 -9.32
N GLU A 298 33.09 4.40 -8.67
CA GLU A 298 34.55 4.52 -8.83
C GLU A 298 35.26 3.23 -8.40
N GLU A 299 34.92 2.68 -7.24
CA GLU A 299 35.50 1.40 -6.76
C GLU A 299 35.25 0.23 -7.73
N VAL A 300 34.03 0.13 -8.28
CA VAL A 300 33.69 -0.92 -9.27
C VAL A 300 34.50 -0.74 -10.54
N LYS A 301 34.68 0.51 -11.03
CA LYS A 301 35.50 0.81 -12.22
C LYS A 301 36.98 0.48 -12.00
N GLU A 302 37.51 0.74 -10.81
CA GLU A 302 38.88 0.42 -10.46
C GLU A 302 39.11 -1.09 -10.32
N SER A 303 38.09 -1.80 -9.81
CA SER A 303 38.16 -3.25 -9.57
C SER A 303 37.89 -4.10 -10.81
N THR A 304 37.20 -3.58 -11.83
CA THR A 304 36.89 -4.33 -13.05
C THR A 304 37.13 -3.51 -14.30
N ALA A 305 38.29 -3.77 -14.92
CA ALA A 305 38.68 -3.17 -16.18
C ALA A 305 37.73 -3.65 -17.30
N GLY A 306 36.74 -2.83 -17.65
CA GLY A 306 35.79 -3.13 -18.72
C GLY A 306 34.31 -3.08 -18.30
N ALA A 307 34.02 -2.85 -17.02
CA ALA A 307 32.64 -2.67 -16.57
C ALA A 307 31.94 -1.53 -17.33
N GLU A 308 30.79 -1.83 -17.95
CA GLU A 308 30.00 -0.88 -18.73
C GLU A 308 28.96 -0.19 -17.85
N PHE A 309 28.92 1.15 -17.96
CA PHE A 309 28.00 2.00 -17.20
C PHE A 309 27.23 2.93 -18.14
N GLU A 310 25.91 2.97 -17.98
CA GLU A 310 25.08 4.03 -18.51
C GLU A 310 24.64 4.93 -17.34
N GLU A 311 25.08 6.18 -17.36
CA GLU A 311 24.67 7.16 -16.35
C GLU A 311 23.42 7.93 -16.79
N ARG A 312 22.42 7.94 -15.91
CA ARG A 312 21.20 8.74 -16.07
C ARG A 312 21.08 9.75 -14.95
N ARG A 313 20.87 11.00 -15.35
CA ARG A 313 20.85 12.17 -14.48
C ARG A 313 19.53 12.91 -14.60
N ASN A 314 18.87 13.16 -13.47
CA ASN A 314 17.86 14.22 -13.37
C ASN A 314 18.22 15.18 -12.21
N GLU A 315 17.35 16.13 -11.92
CA GLU A 315 17.59 17.17 -10.90
C GLU A 315 17.74 16.60 -9.48
N TYR A 316 17.06 15.50 -9.17
CA TYR A 316 16.93 14.96 -7.81
C TYR A 316 17.57 13.59 -7.61
N GLU A 317 18.00 12.96 -8.71
CA GLU A 317 18.41 11.56 -8.76
C GLU A 317 19.59 11.33 -9.71
N ARG A 318 20.47 10.42 -9.27
CA ARG A 318 21.48 9.75 -10.08
C ARG A 318 21.16 8.27 -10.17
N CYS A 319 21.26 7.72 -11.37
CA CYS A 319 21.11 6.30 -11.63
C CYS A 319 22.30 5.83 -12.48
N TYR A 320 23.04 4.85 -11.98
CA TYR A 320 24.10 4.17 -12.71
C TYR A 320 23.60 2.80 -13.10
N ARG A 321 23.32 2.61 -14.38
CA ARG A 321 22.94 1.33 -14.94
C ARG A 321 24.19 0.54 -15.31
N ILE A 322 24.32 -0.66 -14.77
CA ILE A 322 25.50 -1.50 -14.93
C ILE A 322 25.10 -2.77 -15.67
N ASP A 323 25.85 -3.12 -16.72
CA ASP A 323 25.70 -4.41 -17.39
C ASP A 323 26.43 -5.50 -16.57
N PRO A 324 25.69 -6.43 -15.92
CA PRO A 324 26.31 -7.44 -15.07
C PRO A 324 27.26 -8.37 -15.84
N THR A 325 27.07 -8.57 -17.14
CA THR A 325 27.93 -9.43 -17.98
C THR A 325 29.34 -8.88 -18.17
N THR A 326 29.54 -7.59 -17.85
CA THR A 326 30.83 -6.91 -17.94
C THR A 326 31.55 -6.84 -16.58
N THR A 327 31.04 -7.55 -15.57
CA THR A 327 31.50 -7.45 -14.17
C THR A 327 32.03 -8.76 -13.57
N ASP A 328 32.34 -9.76 -14.41
CA ASP A 328 32.73 -11.11 -13.96
C ASP A 328 33.97 -11.15 -13.04
N ASP A 329 34.92 -10.23 -13.23
CA ASP A 329 36.17 -10.18 -12.46
C ASP A 329 36.05 -9.50 -11.08
N LEU A 330 34.87 -8.97 -10.73
CA LEU A 330 34.70 -8.16 -9.53
C LEU A 330 34.85 -9.02 -8.26
N VAL A 331 35.82 -8.71 -7.39
CA VAL A 331 36.00 -9.38 -6.07
C VAL A 331 35.32 -8.55 -4.98
N ALA A 332 34.62 -9.20 -4.04
CA ALA A 332 33.81 -8.56 -3.01
C ALA A 332 34.61 -8.10 -1.79
#